data_AF-A0A3C1B4E4-F1
#
_entry.id   AF-A0A3C1B4E4-F1
#
_cell.length_a   1.000
_cell.length_b   1.000
_cell.length_c   1.000
_cell.angle_alpha   90.00
_cell.angle_beta   90.00
_cell.angle_gamma   90.00
#
_symmetry.space_group_name_H-M   'P 1'
#
loop_
_entity.id
_entity.type
_entity.pdbx_description
1 polymer ?
#
loop_
_entity_poly.entity_id
_entity_poly.type
_entity_poly.pdbx_seq_one_letter_code
_entity_poly.pdbx_strand_id
1 'polypeptide(L)'
;PPAIETVLSRNSILSGLKVSTVNPAIQERYKLSWSSVGFVILDTGPMGARIGLRVGDVILAVNGEALEQLQDIDRRLRAANGRGEIVVLRGARRLALRFRL
;
A
#
# COMPACT_ATOMS: atom_id res chain seq x y z
N PRO A 1 19.77 -4.43 1.82
CA PRO A 1 19.31 -3.37 2.75
C PRO A 1 18.26 -3.95 3.71
N PRO A 2 18.21 -3.52 4.98
CA PRO A 2 17.18 -3.96 5.91
C PRO A 2 15.79 -3.54 5.42
N ALA A 3 14.77 -4.34 5.75
CA ALA A 3 13.39 -3.97 5.50
C ALA A 3 13.01 -2.86 6.48
N ILE A 4 12.65 -1.67 5.97
CA ILE A 4 12.09 -0.61 6.80
C ILE A 4 10.60 -0.88 6.89
N GLU A 5 10.12 -1.20 8.09
CA GLU A 5 8.70 -1.34 8.36
C GLU A 5 8.15 -0.01 8.86
N THR A 6 6.94 0.33 8.44
CA THR A 6 6.28 1.56 8.86
C THR A 6 4.79 1.28 9.04
N VAL A 7 4.24 1.83 10.11
CA VAL A 7 2.81 1.76 10.42
C VAL A 7 2.23 3.15 10.27
N LEU A 8 1.14 3.28 9.49
CA LEU A 8 0.42 4.53 9.35
C LEU A 8 -0.27 4.87 10.67
N SER A 9 -0.09 6.12 11.11
CA SER A 9 -0.58 6.64 12.38
C SER A 9 -2.11 6.66 12.47
N ARG A 10 -2.64 6.77 13.70
CA ARG A 10 -4.09 6.77 13.98
C ARG A 10 -4.88 7.88 13.32
N ASN A 11 -4.24 9.00 13.01
CA ASN A 11 -4.87 10.11 12.30
C ASN A 11 -4.95 9.88 10.78
N SER A 12 -4.27 8.87 10.23
CA SER A 12 -4.31 8.57 8.80
C SER A 12 -5.62 7.90 8.39
N ILE A 13 -6.04 8.15 7.14
CA ILE A 13 -7.17 7.47 6.50
C ILE A 13 -7.00 5.94 6.54
N LEU A 14 -5.78 5.46 6.31
CA LEU A 14 -5.44 4.03 6.39
C LEU A 14 -4.74 3.72 7.71
N SER A 15 -5.32 4.17 8.83
CA SER A 15 -4.77 3.95 10.16
C SER A 15 -4.46 2.48 10.41
N GLY A 16 -3.28 2.18 10.96
CA GLY A 16 -2.87 0.81 11.27
C GLY A 16 -2.41 0.00 10.05
N LEU A 17 -2.44 0.56 8.84
CA LEU A 17 -1.80 -0.05 7.68
C LEU A 17 -0.29 -0.16 7.96
N LYS A 18 0.22 -1.39 7.96
CA LYS A 18 1.64 -1.68 8.09
C LYS A 18 2.20 -2.06 6.73
N VAL A 19 3.29 -1.41 6.37
CA VAL A 19 3.95 -1.59 5.08
C VAL A 19 5.45 -1.74 5.26
N SER A 20 6.11 -2.30 4.26
CA SER A 20 7.57 -2.33 4.21
C SER A 20 8.10 -2.13 2.80
N THR A 21 9.30 -1.55 2.70
CA THR A 21 10.01 -1.46 1.43
C THR A 21 10.28 -2.85 0.86
N VAL A 22 10.01 -3.02 -0.43
CA VAL A 22 10.31 -4.28 -1.11
C VAL A 22 11.82 -4.47 -1.21
N ASN A 23 12.29 -5.61 -0.71
CA ASN A 23 13.66 -6.10 -0.81
C ASN A 23 13.64 -7.64 -1.00
N PRO A 24 14.78 -8.29 -1.32
CA PRO A 24 14.79 -9.74 -1.60
C PRO A 24 14.20 -10.61 -0.48
N ALA A 25 14.48 -10.31 0.79
CA ALA A 25 13.95 -11.08 1.91
C ALA A 25 12.42 -10.94 2.05
N ILE A 26 11.88 -9.76 1.79
CA ILE A 26 10.45 -9.49 1.77
C ILE A 26 9.78 -10.13 0.54
N GLN A 27 10.43 -10.08 -0.62
CA GLN A 27 9.94 -10.73 -1.84
C GLN A 27 9.79 -12.24 -1.64
N GLU A 28 10.78 -12.90 -1.05
CA GLU A 28 10.73 -14.32 -0.76
C GLU A 28 9.64 -14.65 0.27
N ARG A 29 9.60 -13.92 1.38
CA ARG A 29 8.63 -14.14 2.47
C ARG A 29 7.17 -14.02 2.01
N TYR A 30 6.88 -13.03 1.18
CA TYR A 30 5.52 -12.74 0.71
C TYR A 30 5.25 -13.24 -0.71
N LYS A 31 6.19 -14.01 -1.30
CA LYS A 31 6.12 -14.55 -2.68
C LYS A 31 5.78 -13.46 -3.72
N LEU A 32 6.39 -12.30 -3.57
CA LEU A 32 6.22 -11.18 -4.48
C LEU A 32 6.93 -11.47 -5.82
N SER A 33 6.48 -10.82 -6.88
CA SER A 33 7.22 -10.84 -8.16
C SER A 33 8.64 -10.29 -7.98
N TRP A 34 9.61 -10.88 -8.67
CA TRP A 34 11.00 -10.40 -8.70
C TRP A 34 11.12 -8.97 -9.21
N SER A 35 10.18 -8.54 -10.06
CA SER A 35 10.10 -7.18 -10.59
C SER A 35 9.35 -6.20 -9.68
N SER A 36 8.82 -6.65 -8.54
CA SER A 36 8.10 -5.78 -7.61
C SER A 36 9.04 -4.74 -6.99
N VAL A 37 8.65 -3.47 -7.10
CA VAL A 37 9.31 -2.32 -6.48
C VAL A 37 8.25 -1.50 -5.75
N GLY A 38 8.63 -0.86 -4.65
CA GLY A 38 7.75 0.00 -3.85
C GLY A 38 7.52 -0.55 -2.45
N PHE A 39 6.26 -0.54 -2.01
CA PHE A 39 5.89 -0.87 -0.63
C PHE A 39 4.91 -2.03 -0.59
N VAL A 40 5.27 -3.09 0.11
CA VAL A 40 4.36 -4.23 0.36
C VAL A 40 3.54 -4.00 1.62
N ILE A 41 2.30 -4.47 1.63
CA ILE A 41 1.43 -4.47 2.79
C ILE A 41 1.72 -5.70 3.66
N LEU A 42 2.06 -5.46 4.93
CA LEU A 42 2.30 -6.47 5.96
C LEU A 42 1.08 -6.66 6.87
N ASP A 43 0.32 -5.59 7.07
CA ASP A 43 -0.96 -5.58 7.80
C ASP A 43 -1.85 -4.52 7.15
N THR A 44 -3.12 -4.87 6.91
CA THR A 44 -4.07 -3.96 6.26
C THR A 44 -4.65 -2.93 7.23
N GLY A 45 -4.56 -3.17 8.54
CA GLY A 45 -5.36 -2.44 9.51
C GLY A 45 -6.88 -2.57 9.27
N PRO A 46 -7.70 -1.85 10.04
CA PRO A 46 -9.17 -1.91 9.91
C PRO A 46 -9.68 -1.32 8.60
N MET A 47 -9.09 -0.21 8.12
CA MET A 47 -9.57 0.47 6.91
C MET A 47 -9.07 -0.20 5.64
N GLY A 48 -7.82 -0.65 5.59
CA GLY A 48 -7.27 -1.28 4.40
C GLY A 48 -8.03 -2.54 4.00
N ALA A 49 -8.40 -3.37 4.96
CA ALA A 49 -9.21 -4.57 4.70
C ALA A 49 -10.58 -4.22 4.11
N ARG A 50 -11.23 -3.17 4.62
CA ARG A 50 -12.56 -2.72 4.16
C ARG A 50 -12.55 -2.22 2.71
N ILE A 51 -11.44 -1.62 2.27
CA ILE A 51 -11.28 -1.15 0.89
C ILE A 51 -10.69 -2.22 -0.05
N GLY A 52 -10.46 -3.44 0.46
CA GLY A 52 -10.04 -4.59 -0.32
C GLY A 52 -8.53 -4.79 -0.47
N LEU A 53 -7.70 -4.05 0.29
CA LEU A 53 -6.27 -4.32 0.40
C LEU A 53 -6.03 -5.67 1.08
N ARG A 54 -4.92 -6.32 0.76
CA ARG A 54 -4.51 -7.59 1.35
C ARG A 54 -3.02 -7.58 1.70
N VAL A 55 -2.66 -8.40 2.67
CA VAL A 55 -1.24 -8.69 2.95
C VAL A 55 -0.59 -9.29 1.72
N GLY A 56 0.63 -8.82 1.41
CA GLY A 56 1.36 -9.17 0.20
C GLY A 56 1.03 -8.33 -1.04
N ASP A 57 0.02 -7.45 -0.97
CA ASP A 57 -0.17 -6.45 -2.03
C ASP A 57 1.00 -5.47 -2.04
N VAL A 58 1.51 -5.14 -3.23
CA VAL A 58 2.51 -4.08 -3.42
C VAL A 58 1.81 -2.83 -3.94
N ILE A 59 1.90 -1.73 -3.21
CA ILE A 59 1.30 -0.45 -3.60
C ILE A 59 2.13 0.16 -4.73
N LEU A 60 1.48 0.45 -5.86
CA LEU A 60 2.10 1.04 -7.04
C LEU A 60 1.77 2.53 -7.18
N ALA A 61 0.51 2.89 -6.92
CA ALA A 61 0.04 4.27 -7.07
C ALA A 61 -1.13 4.57 -6.13
N VAL A 62 -1.29 5.84 -5.79
CA VAL A 62 -2.43 6.38 -5.04
C VAL A 62 -2.97 7.58 -5.81
N ASN A 63 -4.26 7.57 -6.12
CA ASN A 63 -4.95 8.62 -6.88
C ASN A 63 -4.24 9.01 -8.19
N GLY A 64 -3.77 8.01 -8.95
CA GLY A 64 -3.10 8.21 -10.24
C GLY A 64 -1.60 8.54 -10.17
N GLU A 65 -1.05 8.78 -8.97
CA GLU A 65 0.36 9.12 -8.79
C GLU A 65 1.17 7.96 -8.21
N ALA A 66 2.36 7.70 -8.78
CA ALA A 66 3.30 6.69 -8.30
C ALA A 66 3.75 7.01 -6.86
N LEU A 67 3.85 5.99 -6.01
CA LEU A 67 4.18 6.17 -4.60
C LEU A 67 5.69 6.08 -4.37
N GLU A 68 6.31 7.20 -4.00
CA GLU A 68 7.73 7.24 -3.64
C GLU A 68 7.93 7.16 -2.12
N GLN A 69 7.08 7.84 -1.35
CA GLN A 69 7.14 7.88 0.10
C GLN A 69 5.80 7.51 0.74
N LEU A 70 5.85 6.87 1.91
CA LEU A 70 4.64 6.43 2.61
C LEU A 70 3.77 7.57 3.11
N GLN A 71 4.37 8.72 3.44
CA GLN A 71 3.65 9.91 3.85
C GLN A 71 2.74 10.44 2.72
N ASP A 72 3.04 10.12 1.46
CA ASP A 72 2.24 10.58 0.32
C ASP A 72 0.91 9.85 0.20
N ILE A 73 0.76 8.64 0.77
CA ILE A 73 -0.51 7.93 0.78
C ILE A 73 -1.59 8.80 1.44
N ASP A 74 -1.34 9.25 2.67
CA ASP A 74 -2.32 10.01 3.43
C ASP A 74 -2.59 11.38 2.80
N ARG A 75 -1.51 12.06 2.37
CA ARG A 75 -1.57 13.36 1.69
C ARG A 75 -2.46 13.29 0.45
N ARG A 76 -2.24 12.30 -0.41
CA ARG A 76 -2.97 12.14 -1.67
C ARG A 76 -4.42 11.72 -1.46
N LEU A 77 -4.69 10.84 -0.50
CA LEU A 77 -6.06 10.44 -0.19
C LEU A 77 -6.88 11.62 0.35
N ARG A 78 -6.31 12.46 1.22
CA ARG A 78 -7.00 13.68 1.72
C ARG A 78 -7.33 14.68 0.62
N ALA A 79 -6.47 14.81 -0.39
CA ALA A 79 -6.67 15.73 -1.50
C ALA A 79 -7.81 15.32 -2.45
N ALA A 80 -8.28 14.06 -2.40
CA ALA A 80 -9.13 13.50 -3.45
C ALA A 80 -10.65 13.66 -3.24
N ASN A 81 -11.09 14.75 -2.59
CA ASN A 81 -12.50 15.17 -2.48
C ASN A 81 -13.48 14.04 -2.11
N GLY A 82 -13.10 13.20 -1.15
CA GLY A 82 -13.95 12.12 -0.62
C GLY A 82 -13.96 10.82 -1.44
N ARG A 83 -13.09 10.68 -2.45
CA ARG A 83 -12.88 9.44 -3.20
C ARG A 83 -11.40 9.03 -3.12
N GLY A 84 -11.12 7.74 -3.08
CA GLY A 84 -9.76 7.21 -3.10
C GLY A 84 -9.61 6.14 -4.17
N GLU A 85 -8.45 6.11 -4.82
CA GLU A 85 -7.99 5.03 -5.66
C GLU A 85 -6.60 4.58 -5.19
N ILE A 86 -6.41 3.28 -4.99
CA ILE A 86 -5.10 2.67 -4.76
C ILE A 86 -4.89 1.59 -5.80
N VAL A 87 -3.78 1.68 -6.52
CA VAL A 87 -3.36 0.67 -7.47
C VAL A 87 -2.34 -0.24 -6.81
N VAL A 88 -2.63 -1.54 -6.79
CA VAL A 88 -1.76 -2.55 -6.19
C VAL A 88 -1.37 -3.64 -7.19
N LEU A 89 -0.22 -4.26 -6.97
CA LEU A 89 0.17 -5.52 -7.56
C LEU A 89 -0.14 -6.64 -6.56
N ARG A 90 -1.00 -7.58 -6.95
CA ARG A 90 -1.36 -8.78 -6.19
C ARG A 90 -0.89 -10.01 -6.96
N GLY A 91 0.22 -10.60 -6.53
CA GLY A 91 0.92 -11.62 -7.31
C GLY A 91 1.35 -11.04 -8.66
N ALA A 92 0.78 -11.54 -9.76
CA ALA A 92 1.03 -11.03 -11.12
C ALA A 92 -0.06 -10.05 -11.63
N ARG A 93 -1.10 -9.78 -10.82
CA ARG A 93 -2.26 -8.99 -11.27
C ARG A 93 -2.20 -7.57 -10.74
N ARG A 94 -2.33 -6.58 -11.63
CA ARG A 94 -2.52 -5.18 -11.25
C ARG A 94 -4.01 -4.91 -11.00
N LEU A 95 -4.35 -4.38 -9.84
CA LEU A 95 -5.72 -4.09 -9.42
C LEU A 95 -5.85 -2.61 -9.04
N ALA A 96 -6.94 -1.97 -9.44
CA ALA A 96 -7.31 -0.63 -8.97
C ALA A 96 -8.45 -0.74 -7.95
N LEU A 97 -8.18 -0.41 -6.70
CA LEU A 97 -9.14 -0.41 -5.61
C LEU A 97 -9.69 1.00 -5.45
N ARG A 98 -10.96 1.18 -5.77
CA ARG A 98 -11.66 2.47 -5.67
C ARG A 98 -12.64 2.44 -4.51
N PHE A 99 -12.63 3.49 -3.70
CA PHE A 99 -13.45 3.59 -2.51
C PHE A 99 -13.85 5.03 -2.22
N ARG A 100 -14.83 5.19 -1.33
CA ARG A 100 -15.27 6.48 -0.80
C ARG A 100 -14.66 6.64 0.59
N LEU A 101 -14.14 7.84 0.87
CA LEU A 101 -13.51 8.21 2.15
C LEU A 101 -14.56 8.59 3.19
#